data_AF-A0AAU1V7K6-F1
#
_entry.id   AF-A0AAU1V7K6-F1
#
_cell.length_a   1.000
_cell.length_b   1.000
_cell.length_c   1.000
_cell.angle_alpha   90.00
_cell.angle_beta   90.00
_cell.angle_gamma   90.00
#
_symmetry.space_group_name_H-M   'P 1'
#
loop_
_entity.id
_entity.type
_entity.pdbx_description
1 polymer ?
#
loop_
_entity_poly.entity_id
_entity_poly.type
_entity_poly.pdbx_seq_one_letter_code
_entity_poly.pdbx_strand_id
1 'polypeptide(L)'
;MRHPPRSCLLAVAAAVALVGTAVAPVVSAQGATPSCSVEYTVTGQWDTGFQGAVTLTNNTAAVSSWSVGFDFADGQKVSQGWNAKWAQSGTTVTATNESYNGALATGASVSAGFLASRSGSNTVPTSFTLNGTTCNVDSEPTPTPTEPPGSGDAAAPALHVSGNKLVDAAGATRRLLGVNRSGGEFMCVQGRGIFDGPVDDAAIRAIADWKANTVRIPLNEECWLGLSNIQSQYGGANYVNAVKDLVARVEAHGMTPIVELHWTYGQYTGNSAGCSDVHATCQKPMPDMQYSPSFWSSVAGTFKNDPAVAFDLFNEPYPDRATSTTTQAWQCWRDGGTCPGIGYEVAGMQDLVDAVRGTGARNVILAGGLAYSNDLAQWLTYQPADPTGNLAAAFHVYNFNTCASESCWNSTLAPVAAQVPLVAGETGENTCSHSFTDRVMKWFDDRSLSYLGWTWNTWDCSSGPSLISDYDGTPTSYGIGLRDHLRALNG
;
A
#
# COMPACT_ATOMS: atom_id res chain seq x y z
N MET A 1 -43.72 77.99 -33.30
CA MET A 1 -44.04 78.59 -31.98
C MET A 1 -45.05 77.69 -31.27
N ARG A 2 -44.98 77.61 -29.92
CA ARG A 2 -45.93 76.97 -28.97
C ARG A 2 -46.03 75.41 -28.95
N HIS A 3 -45.94 74.86 -27.73
CA HIS A 3 -46.42 73.54 -27.27
C HIS A 3 -47.88 73.67 -26.72
N PRO A 4 -48.56 72.67 -26.08
CA PRO A 4 -48.35 71.22 -25.85
C PRO A 4 -49.55 70.41 -26.45
N PRO A 5 -50.29 69.42 -25.86
CA PRO A 5 -50.07 68.47 -24.74
C PRO A 5 -50.53 66.98 -24.90
N ARG A 6 -49.81 66.08 -24.21
CA ARG A 6 -50.25 64.92 -23.37
C ARG A 6 -51.40 63.94 -23.78
N SER A 7 -50.97 62.68 -23.99
CA SER A 7 -51.28 61.46 -23.18
C SER A 7 -52.69 60.82 -23.10
N CYS A 8 -52.76 59.52 -23.43
CA CYS A 8 -53.47 58.45 -22.67
C CYS A 8 -52.90 57.04 -23.02
N LEU A 9 -53.35 55.98 -22.34
CA LEU A 9 -52.69 54.65 -22.27
C LEU A 9 -53.71 53.48 -22.16
N LEU A 10 -53.27 52.24 -22.49
CA LEU A 10 -53.94 50.92 -22.28
C LEU A 10 -55.21 50.67 -23.15
N ALA A 11 -55.58 49.45 -23.59
CA ALA A 11 -54.96 48.11 -23.72
C ALA A 11 -55.63 47.39 -24.95
N VAL A 12 -55.35 46.17 -25.43
CA VAL A 12 -55.32 44.81 -24.82
C VAL A 12 -54.52 43.84 -25.73
N ALA A 13 -54.12 42.68 -25.20
CA ALA A 13 -53.20 41.70 -25.80
C ALA A 13 -53.75 40.81 -26.93
N ALA A 14 -52.80 40.16 -27.63
CA ALA A 14 -52.94 38.84 -28.26
C ALA A 14 -51.70 38.00 -27.89
N ALA A 15 -51.84 36.68 -27.75
CA ALA A 15 -50.77 35.78 -27.27
C ALA A 15 -50.39 34.72 -28.30
N VAL A 16 -49.11 34.39 -28.37
CA VAL A 16 -48.55 33.28 -29.16
C VAL A 16 -47.57 32.52 -28.27
N ALA A 17 -47.72 31.19 -28.18
CA ALA A 17 -46.83 30.34 -27.40
C ALA A 17 -45.62 29.89 -28.24
N LEU A 18 -44.41 30.01 -27.67
CA LEU A 18 -43.16 29.49 -28.21
C LEU A 18 -42.50 28.60 -27.15
N VAL A 19 -42.24 27.34 -27.48
CA VAL A 19 -41.53 26.41 -26.60
C VAL A 19 -40.03 26.61 -26.76
N GLY A 20 -39.43 27.37 -25.85
CA GLY A 20 -37.98 27.52 -25.75
C GLY A 20 -37.39 26.53 -24.74
N THR A 21 -36.50 25.64 -25.18
CA THR A 21 -35.72 24.78 -24.29
C THR A 21 -34.63 25.59 -23.59
N ALA A 22 -34.87 25.97 -22.33
CA ALA A 22 -33.87 26.64 -21.52
C ALA A 22 -32.78 25.65 -21.07
N VAL A 23 -31.52 25.94 -21.40
CA VAL A 23 -30.37 25.23 -20.84
C VAL A 23 -30.01 25.90 -19.53
N ALA A 24 -30.31 25.25 -18.40
CA ALA A 24 -29.88 25.72 -17.10
C ALA A 24 -28.39 25.38 -16.88
N PRO A 25 -27.57 26.29 -16.30
CA PRO A 25 -26.22 25.93 -15.88
C PRO A 25 -26.31 24.96 -14.70
N VAL A 26 -25.66 23.81 -14.81
CA VAL A 26 -25.48 22.89 -13.68
C VAL A 26 -24.47 23.52 -12.73
N VAL A 27 -24.96 24.08 -11.62
CA VAL A 27 -24.10 24.51 -10.51
C VAL A 27 -23.77 23.28 -9.69
N SER A 28 -22.60 22.70 -9.91
CA SER A 28 -22.07 21.64 -9.05
C SER A 28 -21.96 22.17 -7.62
N ALA A 29 -22.63 21.53 -6.67
CA ALA A 29 -22.45 21.83 -5.26
C ALA A 29 -21.02 21.43 -4.85
N GLN A 30 -20.16 22.41 -4.62
CA GLN A 30 -18.86 22.18 -3.99
C GLN A 30 -19.13 21.75 -2.54
N GLY A 31 -18.68 20.56 -2.16
CA GLY A 31 -18.79 20.08 -0.79
C GLY A 31 -18.12 21.07 0.16
N ALA A 32 -18.84 21.54 1.17
CA ALA A 32 -18.32 22.52 2.11
C ALA A 32 -17.22 21.88 2.96
N THR A 33 -16.02 22.46 2.93
CA THR A 33 -14.87 22.01 3.74
C THR A 33 -15.29 21.87 5.21
N PRO A 34 -14.96 20.74 5.89
CA PRO A 34 -15.19 20.58 7.31
C PRO A 34 -14.68 21.79 8.09
N SER A 35 -15.48 22.35 9.01
CA SER A 35 -15.09 23.48 9.88
C SER A 35 -13.82 23.20 10.70
N CYS A 36 -13.61 21.94 11.02
CA CYS A 36 -12.46 21.41 11.73
C CYS A 36 -12.23 19.96 11.32
N SER A 37 -11.02 19.49 11.57
CA SER A 37 -10.69 18.07 11.60
C SER A 37 -10.34 17.71 13.04
N VAL A 38 -10.78 16.54 13.52
CA VAL A 38 -10.40 16.04 14.84
C VAL A 38 -9.93 14.59 14.70
N GLU A 39 -8.67 14.38 15.06
CA GLU A 39 -8.03 13.08 15.23
C GLU A 39 -8.19 12.69 16.70
N TYR A 40 -8.61 11.45 16.96
CA TYR A 40 -8.72 10.87 18.30
C TYR A 40 -7.97 9.54 18.31
N THR A 41 -7.00 9.38 19.21
CA THR A 41 -6.14 8.20 19.28
C THR A 41 -6.08 7.62 20.70
N VAL A 42 -6.14 6.28 20.80
CA VAL A 42 -5.88 5.57 22.06
C VAL A 42 -4.39 5.20 22.09
N THR A 43 -3.58 6.03 22.74
CA THR A 43 -2.11 5.92 22.75
C THR A 43 -1.57 4.91 23.76
N GLY A 44 -2.45 4.24 24.52
CA GLY A 44 -2.12 3.10 25.36
C GLY A 44 -3.36 2.59 26.12
N GLN A 45 -3.44 1.28 26.41
CA GLN A 45 -4.59 0.68 27.08
C GLN A 45 -4.15 -0.44 28.05
N TRP A 46 -4.84 -0.53 29.19
CA TRP A 46 -4.70 -1.58 30.20
C TRP A 46 -6.09 -2.07 30.65
N ASP A 47 -6.17 -3.02 31.58
CA ASP A 47 -7.43 -3.73 31.90
C ASP A 47 -8.58 -2.81 32.34
N THR A 48 -8.29 -1.76 33.10
CA THR A 48 -9.28 -0.87 33.73
C THR A 48 -9.31 0.55 33.15
N GLY A 49 -8.45 0.85 32.17
CA GLY A 49 -8.33 2.21 31.62
C GLY A 49 -7.46 2.31 30.39
N PHE A 50 -7.32 3.53 29.89
CA PHE A 50 -6.56 3.86 28.70
C PHE A 50 -6.07 5.32 28.73
N GLN A 51 -5.11 5.62 27.87
CA GLN A 51 -4.66 6.96 27.55
C GLN A 51 -5.23 7.36 26.18
N GLY A 52 -5.96 8.48 26.14
CA GLY A 52 -6.46 9.08 24.91
C GLY A 52 -5.69 10.36 24.56
N ALA A 53 -5.59 10.65 23.28
CA ALA A 53 -5.15 11.94 22.74
C ALA A 53 -6.16 12.44 21.71
N VAL A 54 -6.23 13.77 21.57
CA VAL A 54 -7.10 14.48 20.64
C VAL A 54 -6.30 15.59 19.98
N THR A 55 -6.14 15.52 18.65
CA THR A 55 -5.58 16.61 17.84
C THR A 55 -6.70 17.31 17.08
N LEU A 56 -6.86 18.60 17.33
CA LEU A 56 -7.83 19.48 16.66
C LEU A 56 -7.10 20.32 15.60
N THR A 57 -7.56 20.29 14.36
CA THR A 57 -7.19 21.25 13.29
C THR A 57 -8.34 22.23 13.03
N ASN A 58 -8.06 23.54 13.04
CA ASN A 58 -9.04 24.56 12.67
C ASN A 58 -9.01 24.83 11.15
N ASN A 59 -10.08 24.51 10.43
CA ASN A 59 -10.20 24.78 9.00
C ASN A 59 -11.01 26.06 8.69
N THR A 60 -11.63 26.68 9.72
CA THR A 60 -12.27 27.99 9.61
C THR A 60 -11.28 29.15 9.80
N ALA A 61 -11.78 30.39 9.85
CA ALA A 61 -10.99 31.55 10.25
C ALA A 61 -10.32 31.35 11.63
N ALA A 62 -9.21 32.05 11.87
CA ALA A 62 -8.45 31.93 13.12
C ALA A 62 -9.32 32.19 14.37
N VAL A 63 -9.28 31.28 15.34
CA VAL A 63 -9.99 31.39 16.61
C VAL A 63 -9.05 31.78 17.74
N SER A 64 -9.55 32.51 18.75
CA SER A 64 -8.82 32.92 19.96
C SER A 64 -8.98 31.97 21.14
N SER A 65 -9.91 31.01 21.04
CA SER A 65 -10.18 29.96 22.01
C SER A 65 -10.79 28.75 21.29
N TRP A 66 -10.61 27.56 21.86
CA TRP A 66 -11.16 26.32 21.34
C TRP A 66 -11.70 25.42 22.45
N SER A 67 -12.74 24.69 22.08
CA SER A 67 -13.46 23.72 22.90
C SER A 67 -13.83 22.53 22.03
N VAL A 68 -13.22 21.37 22.27
CA VAL A 68 -13.60 20.12 21.61
C VAL A 68 -14.64 19.39 22.46
N GLY A 69 -15.79 19.05 21.87
CA GLY A 69 -16.84 18.24 22.53
C GLY A 69 -17.13 16.95 21.78
N PHE A 70 -17.26 15.83 22.51
CA PHE A 70 -17.56 14.48 21.99
C PHE A 70 -18.23 13.60 23.05
N ASP A 71 -18.77 12.43 22.68
CA ASP A 71 -19.43 11.49 23.59
C ASP A 71 -18.73 10.13 23.69
N PHE A 72 -18.68 9.57 24.90
CA PHE A 72 -18.23 8.19 25.15
C PHE A 72 -19.38 7.18 25.13
N ALA A 73 -19.27 6.17 24.25
CA ALA A 73 -20.32 5.17 24.00
C ALA A 73 -20.39 4.07 25.09
N ASP A 74 -19.25 3.53 25.52
CA ASP A 74 -19.15 2.39 26.45
C ASP A 74 -19.07 2.83 27.92
N GLY A 75 -19.62 4.01 28.23
CA GLY A 75 -19.68 4.56 29.58
C GLY A 75 -18.34 5.02 30.15
N GLN A 76 -17.26 5.09 29.36
CA GLN A 76 -15.91 5.46 29.79
C GLN A 76 -15.88 6.78 30.59
N LYS A 77 -14.93 6.93 31.52
CA LYS A 77 -14.83 8.11 32.40
C LYS A 77 -13.43 8.71 32.44
N VAL A 78 -13.28 9.97 32.03
CA VAL A 78 -12.02 10.73 32.14
C VAL A 78 -11.63 10.87 33.61
N SER A 79 -10.38 10.56 33.95
CA SER A 79 -9.84 10.64 35.32
C SER A 79 -8.84 11.79 35.52
N GLN A 80 -8.07 12.14 34.48
CA GLN A 80 -7.17 13.30 34.45
C GLN A 80 -6.78 13.64 33.01
N GLY A 81 -6.23 14.83 32.76
CA GLY A 81 -5.67 15.19 31.45
C GLY A 81 -4.78 16.42 31.47
N TRP A 82 -4.19 16.72 30.31
CA TRP A 82 -3.17 17.76 30.10
C TRP A 82 -3.38 18.48 28.76
N ASN A 83 -2.75 19.66 28.62
CA ASN A 83 -2.88 20.62 27.51
C ASN A 83 -4.31 21.13 27.23
N ALA A 84 -5.31 20.69 28.01
CA ALA A 84 -6.68 21.18 28.00
C ALA A 84 -7.32 20.98 29.38
N LYS A 85 -8.38 21.75 29.65
CA LYS A 85 -9.26 21.58 30.80
C LYS A 85 -10.36 20.61 30.41
N TRP A 86 -10.28 19.42 30.98
CA TRP A 86 -11.19 18.31 30.73
C TRP A 86 -12.37 18.35 31.71
N ALA A 87 -13.58 18.22 31.18
CA ALA A 87 -14.82 18.03 31.92
C ALA A 87 -15.63 16.89 31.30
N GLN A 88 -16.46 16.21 32.08
CA GLN A 88 -17.38 15.20 31.58
C GLN A 88 -18.72 15.25 32.34
N SER A 89 -19.83 15.10 31.61
CA SER A 89 -21.18 14.98 32.15
C SER A 89 -21.89 13.82 31.46
N GLY A 90 -22.15 12.72 32.20
CA GLY A 90 -22.71 11.50 31.61
C GLY A 90 -21.75 10.84 30.62
N THR A 91 -22.14 10.82 29.34
CA THR A 91 -21.31 10.38 28.20
C THR A 91 -20.43 11.52 27.68
N THR A 92 -20.92 12.75 27.71
CA THR A 92 -20.34 13.89 26.99
C THR A 92 -19.09 14.43 27.68
N VAL A 93 -17.99 14.47 26.95
CA VAL A 93 -16.69 15.02 27.34
C VAL A 93 -16.50 16.37 26.67
N THR A 94 -15.80 17.28 27.34
CA THR A 94 -15.37 18.56 26.76
C THR A 94 -13.94 18.88 27.16
N ALA A 95 -13.10 19.21 26.18
CA ALA A 95 -11.74 19.68 26.35
C ALA A 95 -11.66 21.15 25.91
N THR A 96 -11.44 22.07 26.84
CA THR A 96 -11.29 23.50 26.55
C THR A 96 -9.84 23.95 26.69
N ASN A 97 -9.43 24.94 25.89
CA ASN A 97 -8.03 25.38 25.85
C ASN A 97 -7.48 25.86 27.20
N GLU A 98 -6.18 25.68 27.38
CA GLU A 98 -5.42 26.34 28.43
C GLU A 98 -5.13 27.80 28.09
N SER A 99 -4.69 28.58 29.08
CA SER A 99 -4.42 30.02 28.91
C SER A 99 -3.27 30.34 27.94
N TYR A 100 -2.51 29.33 27.50
CA TYR A 100 -1.35 29.47 26.61
C TYR A 100 -1.55 28.90 25.19
N ASN A 101 -2.61 28.14 24.92
CA ASN A 101 -2.80 27.45 23.63
C ASN A 101 -4.18 27.68 22.98
N GLY A 102 -4.92 28.71 23.39
CA GLY A 102 -6.26 29.01 22.84
C GLY A 102 -6.28 29.58 21.42
N ALA A 103 -5.22 30.25 20.99
CA ALA A 103 -5.14 30.84 19.64
C ALA A 103 -4.81 29.76 18.59
N LEU A 104 -5.71 29.52 17.65
CA LEU A 104 -5.58 28.49 16.61
C LEU A 104 -5.94 29.06 15.23
N ALA A 105 -4.91 29.28 14.42
CA ALA A 105 -5.04 29.82 13.07
C ALA A 105 -5.69 28.81 12.09
N THR A 106 -6.14 29.29 10.93
CA THR A 106 -6.60 28.44 9.83
C THR A 106 -5.47 27.49 9.38
N GLY A 107 -5.76 26.20 9.30
CA GLY A 107 -4.79 25.13 9.01
C GLY A 107 -3.85 24.77 10.16
N ALA A 108 -3.98 25.39 11.34
CA ALA A 108 -3.16 25.06 12.50
C ALA A 108 -3.81 23.96 13.37
N SER A 109 -2.97 23.14 13.99
CA SER A 109 -3.37 22.03 14.86
C SER A 109 -2.93 22.23 16.32
N VAL A 110 -3.68 21.65 17.26
CA VAL A 110 -3.36 21.61 18.70
C VAL A 110 -3.76 20.26 19.29
N SER A 111 -2.90 19.67 20.12
CA SER A 111 -3.13 18.33 20.70
C SER A 111 -3.22 18.37 22.23
N ALA A 112 -4.22 17.67 22.77
CA ALA A 112 -4.44 17.46 24.20
C ALA A 112 -4.61 15.98 24.53
N GLY A 113 -4.25 15.59 25.75
CA GLY A 113 -4.28 14.18 26.17
C GLY A 113 -4.92 13.97 27.53
N PHE A 114 -5.38 12.75 27.78
CA PHE A 114 -6.09 12.37 29.00
C PHE A 114 -5.92 10.90 29.34
N LEU A 115 -6.13 10.56 30.61
CA LEU A 115 -6.41 9.17 31.03
C LEU A 115 -7.89 9.02 31.31
N ALA A 116 -8.44 7.85 30.98
CA ALA A 116 -9.81 7.48 31.28
C ALA A 116 -9.89 6.02 31.74
N SER A 117 -10.96 5.71 32.48
CA SER A 117 -11.33 4.34 32.86
C SER A 117 -12.29 3.73 31.85
N ARG A 118 -12.23 2.41 31.71
CA ARG A 118 -13.12 1.59 30.86
C ARG A 118 -13.58 0.34 31.62
N SER A 119 -14.66 -0.28 31.16
CA SER A 119 -15.15 -1.57 31.68
C SER A 119 -15.67 -2.43 30.53
N GLY A 120 -14.80 -3.28 29.98
CA GLY A 120 -15.07 -4.01 28.73
C GLY A 120 -14.64 -3.22 27.51
N SER A 121 -15.59 -2.96 26.60
CA SER A 121 -15.38 -2.24 25.35
C SER A 121 -14.81 -0.82 25.54
N ASN A 122 -14.19 -0.29 24.49
CA ASN A 122 -13.62 1.06 24.45
C ASN A 122 -13.77 1.67 23.06
N THR A 123 -15.02 1.70 22.58
CA THR A 123 -15.41 2.34 21.31
C THR A 123 -15.00 3.81 21.32
N VAL A 124 -14.25 4.21 20.28
CA VAL A 124 -13.80 5.59 20.09
C VAL A 124 -14.98 6.51 19.72
N PRO A 125 -14.99 7.79 20.13
CA PRO A 125 -16.00 8.73 19.69
C PRO A 125 -15.91 8.95 18.18
N THR A 126 -17.04 8.93 17.48
CA THR A 126 -17.12 9.15 16.03
C THR A 126 -17.56 10.55 15.64
N SER A 127 -18.06 11.36 16.60
CA SER A 127 -18.56 12.71 16.36
C SER A 127 -17.88 13.73 17.27
N PHE A 128 -17.42 14.83 16.68
CA PHE A 128 -16.67 15.89 17.35
C PHE A 128 -17.21 17.28 16.98
N THR A 129 -17.12 18.22 17.91
CA THR A 129 -17.47 19.62 17.72
C THR A 129 -16.30 20.54 18.07
N LEU A 130 -16.10 21.63 17.32
CA LEU A 130 -15.27 22.77 17.69
C LEU A 130 -16.18 23.94 18.07
N ASN A 131 -16.09 24.41 19.32
CA ASN A 131 -16.86 25.55 19.84
C ASN A 131 -18.38 25.39 19.61
N GLY A 132 -18.88 24.14 19.66
CA GLY A 132 -20.28 23.77 19.40
C GLY A 132 -20.66 23.60 17.92
N THR A 133 -19.75 23.87 16.98
CA THR A 133 -19.94 23.56 15.55
C THR A 133 -19.43 22.15 15.27
N THR A 134 -20.23 21.27 14.70
CA THR A 134 -19.80 19.92 14.29
C THR A 134 -18.64 20.02 13.29
N CYS A 135 -17.56 19.28 13.55
CA CYS A 135 -16.53 19.00 12.55
C CYS A 135 -17.14 17.98 11.58
N ASN A 136 -17.21 18.27 10.27
CA ASN A 136 -17.88 17.37 9.32
C ASN A 136 -17.17 16.01 9.28
N VAL A 137 -17.78 15.04 9.96
CA VAL A 137 -17.59 13.61 9.84
C VAL A 137 -18.87 13.08 9.19
N ASP A 138 -18.77 12.38 8.07
CA ASP A 138 -19.97 11.98 7.33
C ASP A 138 -20.74 10.90 8.09
N SER A 139 -21.97 11.22 8.48
CA SER A 139 -22.91 10.31 9.15
C SER A 139 -24.35 10.86 9.08
N GLU A 140 -25.15 10.35 8.15
CA GLU A 140 -26.62 10.37 8.25
C GLU A 140 -27.20 8.96 7.98
N PRO A 141 -28.37 8.62 8.56
CA PRO A 141 -28.85 7.24 8.63
C PRO A 141 -29.65 6.78 7.41
N THR A 142 -29.53 5.50 7.06
CA THR A 142 -30.21 4.87 5.92
C THR A 142 -31.69 4.54 6.19
N PRO A 143 -32.63 4.92 5.30
CA PRO A 143 -33.98 4.34 5.27
C PRO A 143 -34.03 3.04 4.45
N THR A 144 -34.57 1.97 5.03
CA THR A 144 -34.94 0.71 4.36
C THR A 144 -36.05 1.00 3.32
N PRO A 145 -36.07 0.44 2.07
CA PRO A 145 -36.09 -1.03 1.88
C PRO A 145 -35.58 -1.65 0.54
N THR A 146 -35.50 -2.99 0.56
CA THR A 146 -35.48 -3.95 -0.59
C THR A 146 -34.13 -4.26 -1.22
N GLU A 147 -33.84 -5.56 -1.35
CA GLU A 147 -32.55 -6.14 -1.75
C GLU A 147 -32.52 -6.54 -3.24
N PRO A 148 -31.46 -6.15 -3.95
CA PRO A 148 -30.75 -7.02 -4.90
C PRO A 148 -29.36 -7.43 -4.38
N PRO A 149 -28.72 -8.49 -4.92
CA PRO A 149 -27.76 -9.28 -4.15
C PRO A 149 -26.32 -8.74 -4.09
N GLY A 150 -25.81 -8.63 -2.86
CA GLY A 150 -24.56 -9.28 -2.46
C GLY A 150 -23.22 -8.73 -2.99
N SER A 151 -22.72 -7.66 -2.36
CA SER A 151 -21.27 -7.45 -2.18
C SER A 151 -20.89 -7.86 -0.75
N GLY A 152 -20.57 -9.14 -0.55
CA GLY A 152 -20.08 -9.63 0.75
C GLY A 152 -18.59 -9.31 0.96
N ASP A 153 -18.09 -9.58 2.17
CA ASP A 153 -16.66 -9.59 2.47
C ASP A 153 -15.97 -10.64 1.58
N ALA A 154 -15.36 -10.18 0.49
CA ALA A 154 -14.73 -11.05 -0.49
C ALA A 154 -13.32 -11.42 0.00
N ALA A 155 -13.17 -12.66 0.44
CA ALA A 155 -11.84 -13.24 0.68
C ALA A 155 -10.96 -13.10 -0.57
N ALA A 156 -9.64 -12.99 -0.36
CA ALA A 156 -8.67 -12.78 -1.42
C ALA A 156 -8.86 -13.77 -2.60
N PRO A 157 -8.81 -13.29 -3.86
CA PRO A 157 -9.20 -14.11 -4.99
C PRO A 157 -8.17 -15.21 -5.27
N ALA A 158 -8.63 -16.45 -5.40
CA ALA A 158 -7.81 -17.56 -5.89
C ALA A 158 -7.32 -17.29 -7.33
N LEU A 159 -6.01 -17.04 -7.51
CA LEU A 159 -5.44 -16.58 -8.78
C LEU A 159 -4.88 -17.71 -9.65
N HIS A 160 -5.02 -17.54 -10.96
CA HIS A 160 -4.26 -18.29 -11.97
C HIS A 160 -3.98 -17.43 -13.20
N VAL A 161 -3.13 -17.94 -14.10
CA VAL A 161 -2.78 -17.28 -15.37
C VAL A 161 -3.68 -17.80 -16.49
N SER A 162 -4.17 -16.88 -17.33
CA SER A 162 -4.93 -17.20 -18.54
C SER A 162 -4.44 -16.32 -19.69
N GLY A 163 -3.45 -16.83 -20.44
CA GLY A 163 -2.72 -16.03 -21.44
C GLY A 163 -1.97 -14.88 -20.76
N ASN A 164 -2.08 -13.67 -21.28
CA ASN A 164 -1.37 -12.50 -20.73
C ASN A 164 -2.05 -11.85 -19.51
N LYS A 165 -2.89 -12.58 -18.76
CA LYS A 165 -3.71 -12.05 -17.67
C LYS A 165 -3.71 -12.92 -16.42
N LEU A 166 -3.77 -12.27 -15.27
CA LEU A 166 -4.21 -12.89 -14.02
C LEU A 166 -5.74 -12.93 -14.00
N VAL A 167 -6.30 -14.06 -13.58
CA VAL A 167 -7.74 -14.31 -13.49
C VAL A 167 -8.07 -15.05 -12.19
N ASP A 168 -9.26 -14.81 -11.66
CA ASP A 168 -9.77 -15.56 -10.52
C ASP A 168 -10.45 -16.89 -10.93
N ALA A 169 -10.88 -17.68 -9.94
CA ALA A 169 -11.62 -18.92 -10.16
C ALA A 169 -12.97 -18.78 -10.90
N ALA A 170 -13.50 -17.56 -11.06
CA ALA A 170 -14.69 -17.27 -11.88
C ALA A 170 -14.33 -16.80 -13.31
N GLY A 171 -13.04 -16.67 -13.64
CA GLY A 171 -12.53 -16.20 -14.92
C GLY A 171 -12.51 -14.67 -15.06
N ALA A 172 -12.80 -13.92 -14.01
CA ALA A 172 -12.70 -12.46 -14.05
C ALA A 172 -11.24 -12.02 -14.02
N THR A 173 -10.86 -11.08 -14.90
CA THR A 173 -9.50 -10.51 -14.91
C THR A 173 -9.24 -9.76 -13.61
N ARG A 174 -8.10 -10.06 -12.96
CA ARG A 174 -7.65 -9.37 -11.74
C ARG A 174 -6.37 -8.58 -12.03
N ARG A 175 -6.24 -7.41 -11.40
CA ARG A 175 -5.03 -6.57 -11.39
C ARG A 175 -4.52 -6.52 -9.96
N LEU A 176 -3.23 -6.70 -9.76
CA LEU A 176 -2.59 -6.50 -8.46
C LEU A 176 -2.22 -5.01 -8.35
N LEU A 177 -2.89 -4.29 -7.46
CA LEU A 177 -2.82 -2.83 -7.32
C LEU A 177 -2.72 -2.50 -5.84
N GLY A 178 -1.57 -2.01 -5.38
CA GLY A 178 -1.32 -1.87 -3.95
C GLY A 178 0.09 -1.47 -3.58
N VAL A 179 0.64 -2.07 -2.52
CA VAL A 179 1.86 -1.59 -1.85
C VAL A 179 2.84 -2.72 -1.49
N ASN A 180 4.10 -2.37 -1.33
CA ASN A 180 5.12 -3.19 -0.66
C ASN A 180 5.12 -2.89 0.85
N ARG A 181 5.19 -3.93 1.69
CA ARG A 181 5.28 -3.83 3.16
C ARG A 181 6.64 -4.37 3.63
N SER A 182 7.68 -3.61 3.33
CA SER A 182 9.07 -3.89 3.75
C SER A 182 9.24 -3.84 5.28
N GLY A 183 10.22 -4.59 5.78
CA GLY A 183 10.59 -4.73 7.19
C GLY A 183 10.98 -6.17 7.55
N GLY A 184 10.40 -7.16 6.85
CA GLY A 184 10.65 -8.59 7.07
C GLY A 184 12.02 -9.06 6.59
N GLU A 185 12.56 -8.42 5.57
CA GLU A 185 13.84 -8.73 4.94
C GLU A 185 15.06 -8.39 5.81
N PHE A 186 14.95 -7.40 6.71
CA PHE A 186 16.11 -6.85 7.41
C PHE A 186 16.03 -6.90 8.94
N MET A 187 14.86 -6.81 9.57
CA MET A 187 14.79 -6.65 11.04
C MET A 187 15.29 -7.87 11.80
N CYS A 188 15.05 -9.07 11.28
CA CYS A 188 15.46 -10.32 11.91
C CYS A 188 16.98 -10.54 11.82
N VAL A 189 17.60 -10.34 10.66
CA VAL A 189 19.07 -10.47 10.47
C VAL A 189 19.84 -9.37 11.20
N GLN A 190 19.25 -8.16 11.34
CA GLN A 190 19.79 -7.10 12.20
C GLN A 190 19.56 -7.36 13.71
N GLY A 191 18.81 -8.39 14.09
CA GLY A 191 18.54 -8.72 15.49
C GLY A 191 17.61 -7.73 16.21
N ARG A 192 16.74 -7.04 15.47
CA ARG A 192 15.89 -5.93 15.95
C ARG A 192 14.40 -6.27 16.07
N GLY A 193 13.93 -7.38 15.48
CA GLY A 193 12.53 -7.80 15.47
C GLY A 193 12.28 -8.79 14.34
N ILE A 194 11.01 -9.05 13.99
CA ILE A 194 10.66 -9.77 12.75
C ILE A 194 10.32 -8.80 11.61
N PHE A 195 9.56 -7.73 11.92
CA PHE A 195 9.17 -6.68 10.98
C PHE A 195 9.57 -5.29 11.51
N ASP A 196 9.63 -4.28 10.63
CA ASP A 196 9.82 -2.88 11.00
C ASP A 196 8.46 -2.19 11.09
N GLY A 197 8.11 -1.62 12.23
CA GLY A 197 6.76 -1.10 12.50
C GLY A 197 5.68 -2.17 12.69
N PRO A 198 4.40 -1.76 12.84
CA PRO A 198 3.27 -2.65 13.11
C PRO A 198 2.85 -3.46 11.88
N VAL A 199 2.27 -4.62 12.13
CA VAL A 199 1.68 -5.53 11.12
C VAL A 199 0.31 -6.06 11.58
N ASP A 200 -0.31 -5.37 12.55
CA ASP A 200 -1.59 -5.72 13.14
C ASP A 200 -2.79 -5.31 12.27
N ASP A 201 -4.01 -5.55 12.76
CA ASP A 201 -5.25 -5.33 12.01
C ASP A 201 -5.46 -3.86 11.62
N ALA A 202 -5.01 -2.90 12.44
CA ALA A 202 -5.10 -1.48 12.12
C ALA A 202 -4.10 -1.11 11.00
N ALA A 203 -2.87 -1.63 11.07
CA ALA A 203 -1.86 -1.40 10.03
C ALA A 203 -2.25 -1.98 8.66
N ILE A 204 -2.94 -3.12 8.62
CA ILE A 204 -3.43 -3.72 7.37
C ILE A 204 -4.73 -3.07 6.88
N ARG A 205 -5.63 -2.68 7.79
CA ARG A 205 -6.80 -1.83 7.49
C ARG A 205 -6.37 -0.53 6.80
N ALA A 206 -5.33 0.15 7.30
CA ALA A 206 -4.85 1.40 6.74
C ALA A 206 -4.44 1.26 5.25
N ILE A 207 -3.86 0.12 4.87
CA ILE A 207 -3.56 -0.23 3.47
C ILE A 207 -4.85 -0.45 2.67
N ALA A 208 -5.83 -1.20 3.22
CA ALA A 208 -7.11 -1.44 2.56
C ALA A 208 -7.95 -0.14 2.38
N ASP A 209 -7.82 0.82 3.31
CA ASP A 209 -8.48 2.13 3.24
C ASP A 209 -7.85 3.06 2.18
N TRP A 210 -6.68 2.71 1.60
CA TRP A 210 -6.16 3.29 0.35
C TRP A 210 -6.79 2.67 -0.91
N LYS A 211 -7.67 1.67 -0.77
CA LYS A 211 -8.19 0.83 -1.86
C LYS A 211 -7.12 0.07 -2.63
N ALA A 212 -6.03 -0.25 -1.95
CA ALA A 212 -5.14 -1.33 -2.37
C ALA A 212 -5.89 -2.67 -2.31
N ASN A 213 -5.55 -3.59 -3.22
CA ASN A 213 -6.07 -4.96 -3.27
C ASN A 213 -4.94 -6.01 -3.16
N THR A 214 -3.70 -5.58 -2.91
CA THR A 214 -2.50 -6.43 -2.89
C THR A 214 -1.46 -5.87 -1.92
N VAL A 215 -0.77 -6.74 -1.19
CA VAL A 215 0.40 -6.41 -0.37
C VAL A 215 1.56 -7.34 -0.71
N ARG A 216 2.70 -6.80 -1.17
CA ARG A 216 3.95 -7.56 -1.35
C ARG A 216 4.79 -7.49 -0.07
N ILE A 217 5.31 -8.63 0.36
CA ILE A 217 5.90 -8.86 1.69
C ILE A 217 7.34 -9.37 1.49
N PRO A 218 8.34 -8.48 1.52
CA PRO A 218 9.76 -8.83 1.47
C PRO A 218 10.19 -9.78 2.59
N LEU A 219 10.80 -10.92 2.22
CA LEU A 219 11.31 -11.92 3.16
C LEU A 219 12.83 -12.10 3.08
N ASN A 220 13.39 -12.72 4.12
CA ASN A 220 14.79 -13.09 4.25
C ASN A 220 14.91 -14.60 4.45
N GLU A 221 15.75 -15.27 3.64
CA GLU A 221 15.87 -16.73 3.69
C GLU A 221 16.61 -17.26 4.92
N GLU A 222 17.67 -16.60 5.40
CA GLU A 222 18.37 -17.05 6.61
C GLU A 222 17.43 -16.95 7.83
N CYS A 223 16.60 -15.91 7.87
CA CYS A 223 15.54 -15.72 8.84
C CYS A 223 14.44 -16.78 8.73
N TRP A 224 13.90 -17.04 7.55
CA TRP A 224 12.88 -18.05 7.33
C TRP A 224 13.36 -19.48 7.64
N LEU A 225 14.59 -19.82 7.24
CA LEU A 225 15.21 -21.12 7.50
C LEU A 225 15.71 -21.24 8.96
N GLY A 226 15.94 -20.12 9.65
CA GLY A 226 16.39 -20.08 11.04
C GLY A 226 17.86 -20.49 11.20
N LEU A 227 18.73 -20.00 10.33
CA LEU A 227 20.16 -20.33 10.35
C LEU A 227 20.87 -19.81 11.62
N SER A 228 22.03 -20.38 11.95
CA SER A 228 22.71 -20.18 13.24
C SER A 228 23.28 -18.77 13.49
N ASN A 229 23.29 -17.90 12.49
CA ASN A 229 23.59 -16.47 12.64
C ASN A 229 22.38 -15.65 13.13
N ILE A 230 21.17 -16.17 12.95
CA ILE A 230 19.92 -15.51 13.33
C ILE A 230 19.60 -15.75 14.81
N GLN A 231 19.09 -14.73 15.49
CA GLN A 231 18.58 -14.90 16.85
C GLN A 231 17.33 -15.79 16.82
N SER A 232 17.31 -16.89 17.58
CA SER A 232 16.24 -17.90 17.51
C SER A 232 14.84 -17.38 17.79
N GLN A 233 14.71 -16.26 18.51
CA GLN A 233 13.45 -15.55 18.75
C GLN A 233 12.86 -14.85 17.51
N TYR A 234 13.66 -14.59 16.48
CA TYR A 234 13.24 -13.94 15.23
C TYR A 234 13.35 -14.83 13.99
N GLY A 235 13.99 -16.01 14.10
CA GLY A 235 14.20 -16.93 12.98
C GLY A 235 13.35 -18.21 13.01
N GLY A 236 13.41 -18.97 11.91
CA GLY A 236 12.79 -20.28 11.76
C GLY A 236 11.28 -20.23 11.97
N ALA A 237 10.75 -21.17 12.77
CA ALA A 237 9.31 -21.26 13.04
C ALA A 237 8.68 -19.97 13.60
N ASN A 238 9.44 -19.12 14.29
CA ASN A 238 8.94 -17.83 14.78
C ASN A 238 8.70 -16.84 13.62
N TYR A 239 9.66 -16.75 12.69
CA TYR A 239 9.55 -15.98 11.46
C TYR A 239 8.40 -16.50 10.59
N VAL A 240 8.38 -17.80 10.32
CA VAL A 240 7.37 -18.47 9.47
C VAL A 240 5.95 -18.24 9.99
N ASN A 241 5.73 -18.36 11.31
CA ASN A 241 4.41 -18.09 11.90
C ASN A 241 4.02 -16.61 11.81
N ALA A 242 4.94 -15.68 12.09
CA ALA A 242 4.66 -14.25 11.97
C ALA A 242 4.34 -13.82 10.53
N VAL A 243 4.99 -14.42 9.52
CA VAL A 243 4.66 -14.21 8.10
C VAL A 243 3.29 -14.79 7.75
N LYS A 244 2.96 -16.01 8.21
CA LYS A 244 1.61 -16.58 8.03
C LYS A 244 0.52 -15.73 8.67
N ASP A 245 0.76 -15.21 9.88
CA ASP A 245 -0.19 -14.36 10.61
C ASP A 245 -0.37 -12.99 9.92
N LEU A 246 0.61 -12.52 9.14
CA LEU A 246 0.51 -11.35 8.27
C LEU A 246 -0.24 -11.69 6.97
N VAL A 247 0.10 -12.79 6.30
CA VAL A 247 -0.57 -13.29 5.08
C VAL A 247 -2.08 -13.45 5.32
N ALA A 248 -2.47 -14.20 6.36
CA ALA A 248 -3.87 -14.42 6.71
C ALA A 248 -4.62 -13.13 7.08
N ARG A 249 -3.90 -12.09 7.55
CA ARG A 249 -4.47 -10.77 7.84
C ARG A 249 -4.65 -9.94 6.57
N VAL A 250 -3.71 -9.97 5.64
CA VAL A 250 -3.86 -9.35 4.31
C VAL A 250 -5.07 -9.96 3.58
N GLU A 251 -5.23 -11.28 3.64
CA GLU A 251 -6.36 -12.02 3.05
C GLU A 251 -7.70 -11.70 3.74
N ALA A 252 -7.71 -11.52 5.08
CA ALA A 252 -8.90 -11.13 5.84
C ALA A 252 -9.40 -9.71 5.51
N HIS A 253 -8.53 -8.82 5.02
CA HIS A 253 -8.92 -7.52 4.45
C HIS A 253 -9.19 -7.58 2.93
N GLY A 254 -9.37 -8.79 2.38
CA GLY A 254 -9.71 -9.03 0.97
C GLY A 254 -8.57 -8.77 -0.03
N MET A 255 -7.33 -8.59 0.47
CA MET A 255 -6.16 -8.27 -0.35
C MET A 255 -5.35 -9.53 -0.70
N THR A 256 -4.71 -9.51 -1.87
CA THR A 256 -3.80 -10.56 -2.34
C THR A 256 -2.43 -10.41 -1.67
N PRO A 257 -1.91 -11.41 -0.93
CA PRO A 257 -0.53 -11.37 -0.45
C PRO A 257 0.43 -11.87 -1.54
N ILE A 258 1.55 -11.17 -1.72
CA ILE A 258 2.71 -11.68 -2.45
C ILE A 258 3.84 -11.88 -1.43
N VAL A 259 4.36 -13.09 -1.31
CA VAL A 259 5.58 -13.36 -0.53
C VAL A 259 6.77 -13.49 -1.49
N GLU A 260 7.91 -12.90 -1.13
CA GLU A 260 9.02 -12.71 -2.06
C GLU A 260 10.38 -12.85 -1.39
N LEU A 261 11.38 -13.31 -2.15
CA LEU A 261 12.75 -13.51 -1.66
C LEU A 261 13.58 -12.24 -1.89
N HIS A 262 13.73 -11.44 -0.84
CA HIS A 262 14.37 -10.14 -0.96
C HIS A 262 15.88 -10.26 -0.80
N TRP A 263 16.35 -10.72 0.37
CA TRP A 263 17.79 -10.89 0.65
C TRP A 263 18.18 -12.35 0.85
N THR A 264 19.31 -12.73 0.24
CA THR A 264 19.86 -14.09 0.17
C THR A 264 21.27 -14.17 0.73
N TYR A 265 21.71 -15.37 1.08
CA TYR A 265 23.08 -15.70 1.37
C TYR A 265 23.97 -15.57 0.10
N GLY A 266 25.28 -15.65 0.31
CA GLY A 266 26.29 -15.55 -0.74
C GLY A 266 27.17 -14.32 -0.57
N GLN A 267 28.49 -14.51 -0.71
CA GLN A 267 29.45 -13.41 -0.69
C GLN A 267 29.64 -12.84 -2.10
N TYR A 268 29.32 -11.56 -2.27
CA TYR A 268 29.58 -10.81 -3.50
C TYR A 268 30.27 -9.51 -3.17
N THR A 269 31.46 -9.29 -3.75
CA THR A 269 32.25 -8.05 -3.57
C THR A 269 32.54 -7.39 -4.92
N GLY A 270 31.67 -7.62 -5.90
CA GLY A 270 31.80 -7.11 -7.26
C GLY A 270 31.19 -5.72 -7.44
N ASN A 271 30.91 -5.36 -8.69
CA ASN A 271 30.29 -4.09 -9.03
C ASN A 271 28.88 -3.98 -8.41
N SER A 272 28.57 -2.85 -7.79
CA SER A 272 27.29 -2.60 -7.11
C SER A 272 26.95 -3.54 -5.93
N ALA A 273 27.94 -4.20 -5.31
CA ALA A 273 27.71 -4.94 -4.07
C ALA A 273 27.25 -4.03 -2.91
N GLY A 274 26.08 -4.31 -2.33
CA GLY A 274 25.52 -3.54 -1.20
C GLY A 274 26.13 -3.89 0.17
N CYS A 275 26.74 -5.06 0.29
CA CYS A 275 27.41 -5.59 1.48
C CYS A 275 28.55 -6.52 1.04
N SER A 276 29.46 -6.87 1.95
CA SER A 276 30.68 -7.65 1.62
C SER A 276 30.81 -8.97 2.39
N ASP A 277 29.89 -9.24 3.30
CA ASP A 277 29.73 -10.50 4.01
C ASP A 277 28.89 -11.52 3.23
N VAL A 278 28.83 -12.74 3.76
CA VAL A 278 28.17 -13.89 3.14
C VAL A 278 26.67 -13.99 3.50
N HIS A 279 26.21 -13.26 4.51
CA HIS A 279 24.86 -13.41 5.07
C HIS A 279 23.81 -12.64 4.26
N ALA A 280 22.53 -12.91 4.53
CA ALA A 280 21.39 -12.22 3.94
C ALA A 280 21.18 -10.83 4.55
N THR A 281 22.21 -9.99 4.46
CA THR A 281 22.29 -8.62 5.02
C THR A 281 22.08 -7.53 3.97
N CYS A 282 22.02 -7.90 2.68
CA CYS A 282 21.72 -7.04 1.54
C CYS A 282 21.30 -7.86 0.30
N GLN A 283 20.79 -7.18 -0.73
CA GLN A 283 20.51 -7.76 -2.05
C GLN A 283 21.80 -8.29 -2.71
N LYS A 284 21.78 -9.55 -3.12
CA LYS A 284 22.87 -10.21 -3.90
C LYS A 284 22.53 -10.18 -5.40
N PRO A 285 23.49 -10.34 -6.33
CA PRO A 285 23.21 -10.29 -7.77
C PRO A 285 22.25 -11.38 -8.27
N MET A 286 22.19 -12.53 -7.58
CA MET A 286 21.29 -13.65 -7.81
C MET A 286 21.01 -14.37 -6.48
N PRO A 287 20.01 -15.26 -6.41
CA PRO A 287 19.86 -16.25 -5.33
C PRO A 287 21.00 -17.27 -5.34
N ASP A 288 21.25 -17.93 -4.21
CA ASP A 288 22.29 -18.95 -4.08
C ASP A 288 21.73 -20.38 -4.07
N MET A 289 22.52 -21.34 -4.55
CA MET A 289 22.16 -22.75 -4.61
C MET A 289 22.14 -23.45 -3.23
N GLN A 290 22.79 -22.87 -2.22
CA GLN A 290 22.92 -23.50 -0.90
C GLN A 290 21.63 -23.37 -0.08
N TYR A 291 20.91 -22.25 -0.17
CA TYR A 291 19.72 -21.98 0.64
C TYR A 291 18.46 -21.58 -0.14
N SER A 292 18.54 -20.80 -1.21
CA SER A 292 17.33 -20.25 -1.87
C SER A 292 16.34 -21.30 -2.40
N PRO A 293 16.76 -22.45 -2.97
CA PRO A 293 15.85 -23.56 -3.30
C PRO A 293 15.18 -24.20 -2.06
N SER A 294 15.87 -24.23 -0.92
CA SER A 294 15.32 -24.75 0.35
C SER A 294 14.32 -23.76 0.98
N PHE A 295 14.61 -22.46 0.89
CA PHE A 295 13.66 -21.40 1.22
C PHE A 295 12.38 -21.54 0.40
N TRP A 296 12.49 -21.58 -0.93
CA TRP A 296 11.31 -21.67 -1.80
C TRP A 296 10.52 -22.96 -1.65
N SER A 297 11.20 -24.10 -1.42
CA SER A 297 10.53 -25.35 -1.05
C SER A 297 9.74 -25.25 0.26
N SER A 298 10.19 -24.43 1.21
CA SER A 298 9.57 -24.22 2.52
C SER A 298 8.42 -23.20 2.48
N VAL A 299 8.59 -22.09 1.75
CA VAL A 299 7.53 -21.10 1.47
C VAL A 299 6.40 -21.73 0.67
N ALA A 300 6.71 -22.37 -0.46
CA ALA A 300 5.72 -23.09 -1.25
C ALA A 300 5.08 -24.24 -0.46
N GLY A 301 5.88 -24.99 0.33
CA GLY A 301 5.37 -26.02 1.24
C GLY A 301 4.35 -25.50 2.26
N THR A 302 4.48 -24.23 2.67
CA THR A 302 3.60 -23.54 3.62
C THR A 302 2.31 -23.04 2.96
N PHE A 303 2.39 -22.42 1.79
CA PHE A 303 1.27 -21.71 1.16
C PHE A 303 0.62 -22.42 -0.05
N LYS A 304 1.11 -23.59 -0.48
CA LYS A 304 0.60 -24.31 -1.68
C LYS A 304 -0.88 -24.68 -1.71
N ASN A 305 -1.54 -24.69 -0.56
CA ASN A 305 -2.97 -24.98 -0.44
C ASN A 305 -3.82 -23.71 -0.54
N ASP A 306 -3.20 -22.53 -0.48
CA ASP A 306 -3.86 -21.24 -0.65
C ASP A 306 -3.49 -20.62 -2.01
N PRO A 307 -4.41 -20.63 -3.00
CA PRO A 307 -4.17 -20.06 -4.32
C PRO A 307 -4.33 -18.53 -4.39
N ALA A 308 -4.65 -17.83 -3.29
CA ALA A 308 -4.62 -16.37 -3.26
C ALA A 308 -3.17 -15.85 -3.13
N VAL A 309 -2.32 -16.56 -2.39
CA VAL A 309 -0.90 -16.20 -2.23
C VAL A 309 -0.15 -16.31 -3.56
N ALA A 310 0.55 -15.25 -3.96
CA ALA A 310 1.51 -15.26 -5.07
C ALA A 310 2.96 -15.29 -4.55
N PHE A 311 3.88 -15.81 -5.38
CA PHE A 311 5.30 -15.99 -5.06
C PHE A 311 6.17 -15.20 -6.04
N ASP A 312 6.96 -14.25 -5.59
CA ASP A 312 7.90 -13.48 -6.44
C ASP A 312 9.34 -13.94 -6.17
N LEU A 313 9.95 -14.64 -7.14
CA LEU A 313 11.06 -15.58 -6.88
C LEU A 313 12.34 -14.95 -6.34
N PHE A 314 12.64 -13.72 -6.75
CA PHE A 314 13.76 -12.93 -6.26
C PHE A 314 13.54 -11.47 -6.60
N ASN A 315 13.66 -10.60 -5.60
CA ASN A 315 13.36 -9.17 -5.70
C ASN A 315 14.03 -8.47 -6.89
N GLU A 316 15.36 -8.44 -6.91
CA GLU A 316 16.14 -7.69 -7.90
C GLU A 316 17.35 -8.51 -8.40
N PRO A 317 17.21 -9.26 -9.51
CA PRO A 317 18.33 -9.89 -10.17
C PRO A 317 19.20 -8.85 -10.89
N TYR A 318 20.52 -8.91 -10.72
CA TYR A 318 21.48 -8.05 -11.39
C TYR A 318 22.80 -8.73 -11.86
N PRO A 319 22.79 -9.97 -12.42
CA PRO A 319 24.01 -10.61 -12.90
C PRO A 319 24.69 -9.87 -14.08
N ASP A 320 24.02 -8.88 -14.70
CA ASP A 320 24.60 -7.91 -15.63
C ASP A 320 25.73 -7.04 -15.02
N ARG A 321 25.82 -6.95 -13.69
CA ARG A 321 26.91 -6.25 -12.99
C ARG A 321 28.14 -7.13 -12.74
N ALA A 322 27.97 -8.45 -12.76
CA ALA A 322 29.03 -9.44 -12.54
C ALA A 322 29.58 -10.00 -13.87
N THR A 323 28.73 -10.18 -14.87
CA THR A 323 29.07 -10.74 -16.19
C THR A 323 29.53 -9.67 -17.19
N SER A 324 30.16 -10.08 -18.30
CA SER A 324 30.68 -9.14 -19.32
C SER A 324 29.81 -9.01 -20.58
N THR A 325 28.71 -9.78 -20.68
CA THR A 325 27.76 -9.73 -21.80
C THR A 325 26.33 -9.98 -21.33
N THR A 326 25.35 -9.36 -21.99
CA THR A 326 23.92 -9.56 -21.68
C THR A 326 23.48 -11.01 -21.87
N THR A 327 24.06 -11.75 -22.82
CA THR A 327 23.82 -13.19 -23.00
C THR A 327 24.23 -13.99 -21.78
N GLN A 328 25.41 -13.72 -21.20
CA GLN A 328 25.86 -14.39 -19.97
C GLN A 328 25.00 -14.02 -18.76
N ALA A 329 24.53 -12.76 -18.68
CA ALA A 329 23.63 -12.33 -17.63
C ALA A 329 22.29 -13.09 -17.69
N TRP A 330 21.66 -13.18 -18.87
CA TRP A 330 20.41 -13.92 -19.08
C TRP A 330 20.57 -15.45 -18.93
N GLN A 331 21.72 -16.00 -19.32
CA GLN A 331 22.07 -17.42 -19.06
C GLN A 331 22.20 -17.68 -17.56
N CYS A 332 22.98 -16.88 -16.83
CA CYS A 332 23.09 -16.96 -15.37
C CYS A 332 21.72 -16.84 -14.69
N TRP A 333 20.89 -15.88 -15.15
CA TRP A 333 19.56 -15.62 -14.62
C TRP A 333 18.62 -16.83 -14.73
N ARG A 334 18.62 -17.56 -15.85
CA ARG A 334 17.78 -18.75 -16.03
C ARG A 334 18.41 -20.02 -15.44
N ASP A 335 19.66 -20.29 -15.81
CA ASP A 335 20.34 -21.59 -15.67
C ASP A 335 21.19 -21.72 -14.40
N GLY A 336 21.51 -20.61 -13.72
CA GLY A 336 22.28 -20.59 -12.49
C GLY A 336 23.69 -21.20 -12.59
N GLY A 337 24.07 -21.97 -11.57
CA GLY A 337 25.35 -22.66 -11.47
C GLY A 337 26.54 -21.71 -11.29
N THR A 338 27.60 -21.93 -12.07
CA THR A 338 28.84 -21.12 -11.99
C THR A 338 28.74 -19.86 -12.88
N CYS A 339 28.15 -18.80 -12.35
CA CYS A 339 28.02 -17.53 -13.06
C CYS A 339 29.32 -16.70 -13.08
N PRO A 340 29.74 -16.12 -14.22
CA PRO A 340 30.91 -15.24 -14.28
C PRO A 340 30.79 -14.04 -13.34
N GLY A 341 31.82 -13.82 -12.51
CA GLY A 341 31.91 -12.69 -11.58
C GLY A 341 31.15 -12.87 -10.26
N ILE A 342 30.39 -13.96 -10.07
CA ILE A 342 29.73 -14.31 -8.81
C ILE A 342 30.57 -15.39 -8.11
N GLY A 343 30.78 -15.24 -6.79
CA GLY A 343 31.72 -16.06 -6.01
C GLY A 343 31.12 -17.32 -5.38
N TYR A 344 29.80 -17.45 -5.40
CA TYR A 344 29.03 -18.59 -4.92
C TYR A 344 28.30 -19.28 -6.09
N GLU A 345 27.86 -20.52 -5.87
CA GLU A 345 27.03 -21.24 -6.84
C GLU A 345 25.60 -20.67 -6.82
N VAL A 346 25.12 -20.24 -7.98
CA VAL A 346 23.85 -19.51 -8.14
C VAL A 346 22.69 -20.48 -8.33
N ALA A 347 21.56 -20.21 -7.68
CA ALA A 347 20.28 -20.77 -8.09
C ALA A 347 19.67 -19.89 -9.19
N GLY A 348 19.46 -20.48 -10.38
CA GLY A 348 18.78 -19.84 -11.48
C GLY A 348 17.28 -19.77 -11.24
N MET A 349 16.57 -18.94 -12.01
CA MET A 349 15.11 -18.84 -11.93
C MET A 349 14.42 -20.17 -12.25
N GLN A 350 15.03 -21.06 -13.04
CA GLN A 350 14.49 -22.42 -13.22
C GLN A 350 14.57 -23.25 -11.93
N ASP A 351 15.69 -23.19 -11.19
CA ASP A 351 15.86 -23.93 -9.93
C ASP A 351 14.81 -23.49 -8.89
N LEU A 352 14.46 -22.21 -8.88
CA LEU A 352 13.44 -21.67 -7.98
C LEU A 352 12.01 -22.04 -8.40
N VAL A 353 11.70 -22.05 -9.70
CA VAL A 353 10.44 -22.61 -10.21
C VAL A 353 10.33 -24.09 -9.87
N ASP A 354 11.40 -24.87 -10.08
CA ASP A 354 11.42 -26.31 -9.81
C ASP A 354 11.32 -26.60 -8.31
N ALA A 355 11.93 -25.80 -7.45
CA ALA A 355 11.75 -25.85 -6.00
C ALA A 355 10.29 -25.61 -5.58
N VAL A 356 9.66 -24.54 -6.09
CA VAL A 356 8.25 -24.24 -5.82
C VAL A 356 7.34 -25.37 -6.31
N ARG A 357 7.46 -25.75 -7.60
CA ARG A 357 6.57 -26.73 -8.24
C ARG A 357 6.81 -28.15 -7.74
N GLY A 358 8.02 -28.49 -7.31
CA GLY A 358 8.37 -29.76 -6.67
C GLY A 358 7.57 -30.04 -5.37
N THR A 359 7.09 -29.00 -4.68
CA THR A 359 6.19 -29.16 -3.52
C THR A 359 4.75 -29.54 -3.89
N GLY A 360 4.38 -29.43 -5.18
CA GLY A 360 3.02 -29.49 -5.69
C GLY A 360 2.29 -28.13 -5.75
N ALA A 361 2.94 -27.02 -5.41
CA ALA A 361 2.35 -25.69 -5.42
C ALA A 361 1.88 -25.22 -6.81
N ARG A 362 0.68 -24.62 -6.86
CA ARG A 362 0.05 -24.08 -8.08
C ARG A 362 -0.16 -22.56 -8.06
N ASN A 363 0.30 -21.90 -7.01
CA ASN A 363 0.33 -20.44 -6.83
C ASN A 363 0.91 -19.72 -8.06
N VAL A 364 0.47 -18.49 -8.30
CA VAL A 364 1.08 -17.63 -9.32
C VAL A 364 2.52 -17.33 -8.93
N ILE A 365 3.45 -17.56 -9.85
CA ILE A 365 4.86 -17.18 -9.73
C ILE A 365 5.09 -15.88 -10.52
N LEU A 366 5.78 -14.92 -9.91
CA LEU A 366 6.37 -13.77 -10.58
C LEU A 366 7.89 -13.97 -10.70
N ALA A 367 8.49 -13.55 -11.82
CA ALA A 367 9.94 -13.57 -12.02
C ALA A 367 10.43 -12.25 -12.63
N GLY A 368 11.25 -11.51 -11.86
CA GLY A 368 11.88 -10.26 -12.28
C GLY A 368 12.99 -10.45 -13.30
N GLY A 369 13.22 -9.45 -14.16
CA GLY A 369 14.26 -9.47 -15.20
C GLY A 369 15.68 -9.17 -14.70
N LEU A 370 16.55 -8.71 -15.62
CA LEU A 370 17.91 -8.25 -15.28
C LEU A 370 17.92 -6.80 -14.75
N ALA A 371 19.11 -6.31 -14.41
CA ALA A 371 19.39 -4.91 -14.08
C ALA A 371 18.50 -4.35 -12.97
N TYR A 372 18.36 -5.11 -11.87
CA TYR A 372 17.46 -4.82 -10.75
C TYR A 372 16.00 -4.86 -11.20
N SER A 373 15.58 -5.99 -11.76
CA SER A 373 14.23 -6.21 -12.33
C SER A 373 13.78 -5.16 -13.37
N ASN A 374 14.71 -4.40 -13.97
CA ASN A 374 14.42 -3.27 -14.88
C ASN A 374 14.73 -3.55 -16.37
N ASP A 375 15.28 -4.72 -16.72
CA ASP A 375 15.39 -5.19 -18.11
C ASP A 375 14.62 -6.51 -18.34
N LEU A 376 13.59 -6.43 -19.19
CA LEU A 376 12.80 -7.57 -19.65
C LEU A 376 13.03 -7.91 -21.14
N ALA A 377 13.99 -7.26 -21.82
CA ALA A 377 14.15 -7.32 -23.27
C ALA A 377 14.41 -8.73 -23.85
N GLN A 378 14.88 -9.68 -23.04
CA GLN A 378 14.99 -11.10 -23.44
C GLN A 378 14.22 -12.06 -22.53
N TRP A 379 13.31 -11.56 -21.66
CA TRP A 379 12.58 -12.39 -20.70
C TRP A 379 11.83 -13.53 -21.40
N LEU A 380 11.11 -13.28 -22.50
CA LEU A 380 10.42 -14.33 -23.29
C LEU A 380 11.36 -15.37 -23.92
N THR A 381 12.64 -15.04 -24.13
CA THR A 381 13.67 -15.95 -24.67
C THR A 381 14.26 -16.85 -23.58
N TYR A 382 14.27 -16.38 -22.33
CA TYR A 382 14.86 -17.07 -21.18
C TYR A 382 13.85 -17.52 -20.13
N GLN A 383 12.55 -17.27 -20.32
CA GLN A 383 11.49 -17.56 -19.34
C GLN A 383 11.61 -18.99 -18.79
N PRO A 384 11.57 -19.18 -17.45
CA PRO A 384 11.51 -20.51 -16.86
C PRO A 384 10.34 -21.33 -17.37
N ALA A 385 10.54 -22.64 -17.48
CA ALA A 385 9.50 -23.59 -17.82
C ALA A 385 8.66 -23.91 -16.57
N ASP A 386 7.53 -23.21 -16.40
CA ASP A 386 6.52 -23.57 -15.39
C ASP A 386 5.54 -24.63 -15.95
N PRO A 387 5.57 -25.89 -15.48
CA PRO A 387 4.66 -26.95 -15.94
C PRO A 387 3.19 -26.74 -15.54
N THR A 388 2.88 -25.74 -14.72
CA THR A 388 1.50 -25.34 -14.39
C THR A 388 0.96 -24.21 -15.27
N GLY A 389 1.83 -23.48 -15.97
CA GLY A 389 1.48 -22.27 -16.73
C GLY A 389 1.22 -21.02 -15.89
N ASN A 390 1.29 -21.10 -14.56
CA ASN A 390 1.01 -19.99 -13.64
C ASN A 390 2.24 -19.10 -13.40
N LEU A 391 2.90 -18.65 -14.48
CA LEU A 391 4.05 -17.75 -14.47
C LEU A 391 3.71 -16.38 -15.06
N ALA A 392 4.21 -15.31 -14.42
CA ALA A 392 4.12 -13.93 -14.85
C ALA A 392 5.48 -13.22 -14.73
N ALA A 393 5.65 -12.12 -15.46
CA ALA A 393 6.86 -11.30 -15.37
C ALA A 393 6.71 -10.24 -14.26
N ALA A 394 7.79 -10.00 -13.51
CA ALA A 394 7.91 -8.85 -12.61
C ALA A 394 8.81 -7.75 -13.21
N PHE A 395 8.57 -6.50 -12.84
CA PHE A 395 9.34 -5.33 -13.27
C PHE A 395 9.47 -4.31 -12.15
N HIS A 396 10.64 -3.68 -12.00
CA HIS A 396 10.87 -2.60 -11.03
C HIS A 396 11.14 -1.29 -11.76
N VAL A 397 10.55 -0.18 -11.30
CA VAL A 397 10.62 1.09 -12.03
C VAL A 397 10.57 2.35 -11.15
N TYR A 398 11.74 2.99 -11.10
CA TYR A 398 11.98 4.28 -10.48
C TYR A 398 12.48 5.31 -11.48
N ASN A 399 12.33 6.59 -11.14
CA ASN A 399 12.73 7.74 -11.96
C ASN A 399 14.24 7.82 -12.28
N PHE A 400 15.07 7.03 -11.59
CA PHE A 400 16.52 6.92 -11.77
C PHE A 400 16.98 5.64 -12.51
N ASN A 401 16.07 4.73 -12.86
CA ASN A 401 16.41 3.53 -13.63
C ASN A 401 16.76 3.85 -15.10
N THR A 402 17.39 2.89 -15.79
CA THR A 402 17.67 3.00 -17.24
C THR A 402 16.39 2.89 -18.07
N CYS A 403 15.48 1.98 -17.72
CA CYS A 403 14.16 1.85 -18.36
C CYS A 403 13.10 2.71 -17.65
N ALA A 404 13.33 4.02 -17.59
CA ALA A 404 12.46 5.00 -16.92
C ALA A 404 11.68 5.90 -17.91
N SER A 405 11.21 5.35 -19.03
CA SER A 405 10.38 6.09 -19.99
C SER A 405 9.46 5.20 -20.81
N GLU A 406 8.33 5.76 -21.25
CA GLU A 406 7.36 5.07 -22.12
C GLU A 406 7.98 4.52 -23.42
N SER A 407 9.03 5.16 -23.94
CA SER A 407 9.78 4.65 -25.11
C SER A 407 10.47 3.32 -24.80
N CYS A 408 11.04 3.18 -23.59
CA CYS A 408 11.58 1.91 -23.13
C CYS A 408 10.45 0.91 -22.83
N TRP A 409 9.43 1.30 -22.05
CA TRP A 409 8.32 0.41 -21.70
C TRP A 409 7.57 -0.13 -22.94
N ASN A 410 7.39 0.68 -23.98
CA ASN A 410 6.79 0.24 -25.25
C ASN A 410 7.69 -0.71 -26.06
N SER A 411 9.01 -0.74 -25.82
CA SER A 411 9.96 -1.61 -26.55
C SER A 411 10.40 -2.85 -25.77
N THR A 412 10.38 -2.83 -24.43
CA THR A 412 10.78 -3.97 -23.58
C THR A 412 9.61 -4.61 -22.83
N LEU A 413 8.70 -3.83 -22.24
CA LEU A 413 7.59 -4.36 -21.44
C LEU A 413 6.39 -4.78 -22.29
N ALA A 414 5.96 -3.93 -23.23
CA ALA A 414 4.75 -4.19 -24.02
C ALA A 414 4.79 -5.52 -24.81
N PRO A 415 5.93 -5.99 -25.37
CA PRO A 415 6.02 -7.32 -25.98
C PRO A 415 5.83 -8.47 -24.98
N VAL A 416 6.30 -8.32 -23.73
CA VAL A 416 6.17 -9.32 -22.66
C VAL A 416 4.73 -9.35 -22.14
N ALA A 417 4.16 -8.19 -21.84
CA ALA A 417 2.78 -7.99 -21.41
C ALA A 417 1.72 -8.39 -22.47
N ALA A 418 2.12 -8.64 -23.71
CA ALA A 418 1.26 -9.20 -24.76
C ALA A 418 1.17 -10.74 -24.72
N GLN A 419 2.07 -11.42 -23.99
CA GLN A 419 2.19 -12.88 -23.94
C GLN A 419 1.90 -13.46 -22.54
N VAL A 420 2.46 -12.83 -21.51
CA VAL A 420 2.32 -13.22 -20.09
C VAL A 420 1.77 -12.04 -19.27
N PRO A 421 1.20 -12.27 -18.07
CA PRO A 421 0.86 -11.18 -17.18
C PRO A 421 2.13 -10.42 -16.76
N LEU A 422 2.02 -9.11 -16.59
CA LEU A 422 3.10 -8.25 -16.12
C LEU A 422 2.66 -7.49 -14.86
N VAL A 423 3.51 -7.56 -13.84
CA VAL A 423 3.38 -6.85 -12.56
C VAL A 423 4.57 -5.92 -12.40
N ALA A 424 4.35 -4.62 -12.16
CA ALA A 424 5.39 -3.80 -11.56
C ALA A 424 5.47 -4.16 -10.07
N GLY A 425 6.44 -5.00 -9.70
CA GLY A 425 6.66 -5.43 -8.31
C GLY A 425 7.00 -4.25 -7.41
N GLU A 426 7.66 -3.24 -7.98
CA GLU A 426 7.93 -1.96 -7.35
C GLU A 426 7.81 -0.81 -8.35
N THR A 427 7.19 0.29 -7.91
CA THR A 427 7.31 1.61 -8.54
C THR A 427 7.46 2.70 -7.49
N GLY A 428 8.17 3.77 -7.83
CA GLY A 428 8.27 4.99 -7.03
C GLY A 428 9.22 6.04 -7.60
N GLU A 429 9.56 7.07 -6.82
CA GLU A 429 10.54 8.08 -7.22
C GLU A 429 11.26 8.72 -6.02
N ASN A 430 12.52 9.14 -6.23
CA ASN A 430 13.39 9.72 -5.19
C ASN A 430 13.21 11.24 -4.98
N THR A 431 12.04 11.78 -5.31
CA THR A 431 11.79 13.23 -5.42
C THR A 431 10.85 13.80 -4.35
N CYS A 432 10.20 12.93 -3.55
CA CYS A 432 9.00 13.25 -2.76
C CYS A 432 7.81 13.84 -3.58
N SER A 433 7.85 13.79 -4.91
CA SER A 433 6.71 14.02 -5.81
C SER A 433 6.13 12.67 -6.25
N HIS A 434 5.06 12.69 -7.05
CA HIS A 434 4.47 11.50 -7.67
C HIS A 434 4.39 11.60 -9.21
N SER A 435 4.99 12.64 -9.83
CA SER A 435 4.88 12.96 -11.26
C SER A 435 5.57 11.99 -12.24
N PHE A 436 6.42 11.10 -11.74
CA PHE A 436 6.92 9.96 -12.49
C PHE A 436 5.99 8.75 -12.29
N THR A 437 5.59 8.53 -11.03
CA THR A 437 4.72 7.42 -10.61
C THR A 437 3.35 7.46 -11.29
N ASP A 438 2.72 8.64 -11.40
CA ASP A 438 1.48 8.87 -12.17
C ASP A 438 1.57 8.35 -13.61
N ARG A 439 2.75 8.49 -14.23
CA ARG A 439 3.01 8.11 -15.63
C ARG A 439 3.26 6.61 -15.77
N VAL A 440 3.88 5.99 -14.77
CA VAL A 440 3.96 4.53 -14.66
C VAL A 440 2.55 3.96 -14.52
N MET A 441 1.78 4.41 -13.51
CA MET A 441 0.42 3.94 -13.25
C MET A 441 -0.43 4.04 -14.52
N LYS A 442 -0.51 5.23 -15.14
CA LYS A 442 -1.25 5.44 -16.38
C LYS A 442 -0.83 4.49 -17.52
N TRP A 443 0.47 4.29 -17.75
CA TRP A 443 0.93 3.39 -18.83
C TRP A 443 0.49 1.95 -18.57
N PHE A 444 0.47 1.52 -17.30
CA PHE A 444 -0.04 0.21 -16.90
C PHE A 444 -1.58 0.13 -16.95
N ASP A 445 -2.32 1.18 -16.57
CA ASP A 445 -3.79 1.25 -16.65
C ASP A 445 -4.30 1.15 -18.08
N ASP A 446 -3.68 1.90 -19.01
CA ASP A 446 -3.96 1.85 -20.45
C ASP A 446 -3.81 0.42 -21.05
N ARG A 447 -3.16 -0.49 -20.32
CA ARG A 447 -2.92 -1.90 -20.68
C ARG A 447 -3.56 -2.90 -19.69
N SER A 448 -4.29 -2.42 -18.69
CA SER A 448 -4.89 -3.22 -17.60
C SER A 448 -3.88 -4.10 -16.82
N LEU A 449 -2.65 -3.61 -16.64
CA LEU A 449 -1.54 -4.32 -15.98
C LEU A 449 -1.48 -4.03 -14.47
N SER A 450 -0.63 -4.75 -13.75
CA SER A 450 -0.55 -4.68 -12.28
C SER A 450 0.64 -3.82 -11.81
N TYR A 451 0.54 -3.14 -10.67
CA TYR A 451 1.63 -2.36 -10.08
C TYR A 451 1.52 -2.22 -8.56
N LEU A 452 2.66 -2.09 -7.88
CA LEU A 452 2.76 -1.95 -6.43
C LEU A 452 3.71 -0.80 -6.07
N GLY A 453 3.23 0.14 -5.26
CA GLY A 453 4.07 1.22 -4.76
C GLY A 453 5.10 0.69 -3.76
N TRP A 454 6.37 1.04 -3.95
CA TRP A 454 7.36 1.00 -2.89
C TRP A 454 7.30 2.34 -2.15
N THR A 455 7.19 2.42 -0.81
CA THR A 455 6.96 1.37 0.18
C THR A 455 6.10 1.84 1.36
N TRP A 456 5.39 0.91 2.01
CA TRP A 456 4.61 1.13 3.23
C TRP A 456 5.49 1.02 4.47
N ASN A 457 6.34 2.04 4.65
CA ASN A 457 7.12 2.31 5.86
C ASN A 457 7.15 3.81 6.12
N THR A 458 7.40 4.20 7.36
CA THR A 458 7.49 5.59 7.81
C THR A 458 8.93 6.14 7.73
N TRP A 459 9.63 5.88 6.61
CA TRP A 459 10.96 6.44 6.38
C TRP A 459 10.87 7.75 5.58
N ASP A 460 12.00 8.21 5.02
CA ASP A 460 12.04 9.42 4.19
C ASP A 460 11.60 9.14 2.73
N CYS A 461 10.81 10.04 2.16
CA CYS A 461 10.28 9.93 0.78
C CYS A 461 11.30 10.22 -0.33
N SER A 462 12.48 10.76 -0.02
CA SER A 462 13.52 11.04 -1.03
C SER A 462 14.56 9.91 -1.13
N SER A 463 14.78 9.17 -0.04
CA SER A 463 15.86 8.17 0.08
C SER A 463 15.37 6.73 0.26
N GLY A 464 14.17 6.52 0.81
CA GLY A 464 13.54 5.20 0.93
C GLY A 464 12.08 5.23 0.48
N PRO A 465 11.77 5.78 -0.72
CA PRO A 465 10.46 6.18 -1.25
C PRO A 465 9.24 5.83 -0.38
N SER A 466 9.09 6.48 0.77
CA SER A 466 8.07 6.10 1.73
C SER A 466 6.71 6.67 1.35
N LEU A 467 5.72 5.79 1.19
CA LEU A 467 4.34 6.15 0.86
C LEU A 467 3.67 6.85 2.03
N ILE A 468 4.00 6.48 3.27
CA ILE A 468 3.35 6.95 4.50
C ILE A 468 4.32 7.72 5.39
N SER A 469 3.79 8.66 6.18
CA SER A 469 4.50 9.28 7.30
C SER A 469 4.12 8.65 8.66
N ASP A 470 2.97 8.01 8.75
CA ASP A 470 2.53 7.22 9.91
C ASP A 470 1.80 5.94 9.45
N TYR A 471 1.81 4.90 10.28
CA TYR A 471 1.19 3.59 9.99
C TYR A 471 -0.34 3.61 10.06
N ASP A 472 -0.96 4.71 10.50
CA ASP A 472 -2.39 4.99 10.30
C ASP A 472 -2.79 5.15 8.82
N GLY A 473 -1.83 5.24 7.91
CA GLY A 473 -2.04 5.43 6.48
C GLY A 473 -2.01 6.89 6.03
N THR A 474 -1.54 7.82 6.86
CA THR A 474 -1.26 9.20 6.48
C THR A 474 -0.14 9.24 5.42
N PRO A 475 -0.40 9.72 4.19
CA PRO A 475 0.58 9.66 3.11
C PRO A 475 1.64 10.76 3.20
N THR A 476 2.82 10.47 2.64
CA THR A 476 3.76 11.51 2.21
C THR A 476 3.28 12.21 0.93
N SER A 477 3.93 13.31 0.56
CA SER A 477 3.71 14.00 -0.72
C SER A 477 3.85 13.09 -1.96
N TYR A 478 4.64 12.01 -1.86
CA TYR A 478 4.76 10.98 -2.89
C TYR A 478 3.59 9.97 -2.80
N GLY A 479 3.28 9.46 -1.60
CA GLY A 479 2.20 8.48 -1.42
C GLY A 479 0.80 8.97 -1.76
N ILE A 480 0.55 10.29 -1.72
CA ILE A 480 -0.70 10.92 -2.18
C ILE A 480 -1.06 10.46 -3.61
N GLY A 481 -0.09 10.42 -4.54
CA GLY A 481 -0.34 10.05 -5.93
C GLY A 481 -0.90 8.63 -6.06
N LEU A 482 -0.25 7.66 -5.42
CA LEU A 482 -0.73 6.27 -5.40
C LEU A 482 -2.07 6.14 -4.68
N ARG A 483 -2.22 6.73 -3.49
CA ARG A 483 -3.46 6.66 -2.68
C ARG A 483 -4.66 7.16 -3.47
N ASP A 484 -4.56 8.35 -4.04
CA ASP A 484 -5.69 9.01 -4.68
C ASP A 484 -5.99 8.38 -6.05
N HIS A 485 -4.98 7.82 -6.71
CA HIS A 485 -5.15 7.01 -7.91
C HIS A 485 -5.86 5.68 -7.63
N LEU A 486 -5.41 4.90 -6.63
CA LEU A 486 -6.06 3.64 -6.24
C LEU A 486 -7.52 3.87 -5.82
N ARG A 487 -7.79 4.94 -5.05
CA ARG A 487 -9.15 5.36 -4.68
C ARG A 487 -9.99 5.77 -5.89
N ALA A 488 -9.40 6.37 -6.93
CA ALA A 488 -10.12 6.74 -8.15
C ALA A 488 -10.41 5.55 -9.10
N LEU A 489 -9.68 4.43 -8.99
CA LEU A 489 -9.97 3.20 -9.72
C LEU A 489 -11.00 2.30 -9.04
N ASN A 490 -11.06 2.34 -7.70
CA ASN A 490 -11.75 1.35 -6.85
C ASN A 490 -12.80 2.00 -5.91
N GLY A 491 -13.36 3.16 -6.27
CA GLY A 491 -14.29 3.96 -5.44
C GLY A 491 -15.51 4.48 -6.20
#